data_AF-X6GL35-F1
#
_entry.id   AF-X6GL35-F1
#
_cell.length_a   1.000
_cell.length_b   1.000
_cell.length_c   1.000
_cell.angle_alpha   90.00
_cell.angle_beta   90.00
_cell.angle_gamma   90.00
#
_symmetry.space_group_name_H-M   'P 1'
#
loop_
_entity.id
_entity.type
_entity.pdbx_description
1 polymer ?
#
loop_
_entity_poly.entity_id
_entity_poly.type
_entity_poly.pdbx_seq_one_letter_code
_entity_poly.pdbx_strand_id
1 'polypeptide(L)'
;MAEPIVDHETEGLDMVRPKRGNRIGLKRWPRHWVRRGITIAVVLALMPLVLTFLYLPPFVHPVSTLMLKDLATFSGYDRRWVSIDDVAPALAHSVIMSEDGQFCFHRGIDLGELRGVVDDALAGEMTRGASTITMQSVKNLYLWSRPLGSVRKVVELPLAVYVDMVMSKRRIMEIYLNIAEWGPGIYGIEAAAQHHFGVSAKRLSRRQAALLAVTLPNPIARNPAKPGPGLRRLASLIERRAGRSGAYVGCLR
;
A
#
# COMPACT_ATOMS: atom_id res chain seq x y z
N MET A 1 12.21 91.24 41.70
CA MET A 1 11.43 91.33 40.45
C MET A 1 11.81 90.16 39.58
N ALA A 2 10.85 89.27 39.34
CA ALA A 2 10.66 88.42 38.17
C ALA A 2 10.03 87.11 38.66
N GLU A 3 8.71 87.07 38.49
CA GLU A 3 7.80 85.95 38.70
C GLU A 3 8.09 84.74 37.80
N PRO A 4 7.51 83.56 38.12
CA PRO A 4 7.79 82.32 37.45
C PRO A 4 7.04 82.23 36.11
N ILE A 5 7.71 81.79 35.05
CA ILE A 5 7.03 81.36 33.82
C ILE A 5 6.73 79.87 33.97
N VAL A 6 5.48 79.60 34.32
CA VAL A 6 4.84 78.29 34.28
C VAL A 6 4.53 78.00 32.80
N ASP A 7 5.23 77.05 32.20
CA ASP A 7 4.89 76.56 30.87
C ASP A 7 3.70 75.59 31.00
N HIS A 8 2.54 76.09 30.61
CA HIS A 8 1.25 75.39 30.59
C HIS A 8 1.07 74.72 29.21
N GLU A 9 1.88 73.71 28.86
CA GLU A 9 1.64 72.97 27.62
C GLU A 9 2.27 71.57 27.58
N THR A 10 1.93 70.72 28.55
CA THR A 10 1.98 69.26 28.36
C THR A 10 0.77 68.57 29.00
N GLU A 11 -0.43 69.12 28.84
CA GLU A 11 -1.67 68.35 29.00
C GLU A 11 -2.01 67.77 27.62
N GLY A 12 -2.00 66.43 27.49
CA GLY A 12 -2.56 65.77 26.30
C GLY A 12 -1.74 64.67 25.65
N LEU A 13 -0.66 64.18 26.26
CA LEU A 13 -0.13 62.85 25.91
C LEU A 13 -0.67 61.84 26.91
N ASP A 14 -1.95 61.50 26.74
CA ASP A 14 -2.53 60.28 27.28
C ASP A 14 -1.61 59.13 26.85
N MET A 15 -0.79 58.65 27.79
CA MET A 15 -0.05 57.42 27.65
C MET A 15 -1.07 56.30 27.47
N VAL A 16 -1.38 55.99 26.21
CA VAL A 16 -2.03 54.75 25.81
C VAL A 16 -1.18 53.62 26.38
N ARG A 17 -1.58 53.11 27.55
CA ARG A 17 -0.93 51.96 28.17
C ARG A 17 -0.90 50.86 27.11
N PRO A 18 0.26 50.28 26.77
CA PRO A 18 0.30 49.18 25.83
C PRO A 18 -0.61 48.09 26.38
N LYS A 19 -1.68 47.76 25.63
CA LYS A 19 -2.53 46.60 25.90
C LYS A 19 -1.58 45.44 26.08
N ARG A 20 -1.52 44.88 27.30
CA ARG A 20 -0.75 43.67 27.63
C ARG A 20 -1.00 42.68 26.51
N GLY A 21 0.03 42.47 25.68
CA GLY A 21 -0.03 41.51 24.59
C GLY A 21 -0.52 40.20 25.17
N ASN A 22 -1.61 39.70 24.62
CA ASN A 22 -2.13 38.39 24.96
C ASN A 22 -0.99 37.41 24.65
N ARG A 23 -0.24 37.01 25.68
CA ARG A 23 0.70 35.91 25.56
C ARG A 23 -0.13 34.76 25.05
N ILE A 24 0.07 34.36 23.79
CA ILE A 24 -0.49 33.15 23.23
C ILE A 24 0.05 32.04 24.12
N GLY A 25 -0.70 31.72 25.17
CA GLY A 25 -0.36 30.67 26.10
C GLY A 25 -0.36 29.41 25.28
N LEU A 26 0.84 28.91 24.94
CA LEU A 26 1.01 27.62 24.31
C LEU A 26 0.30 26.63 25.23
N LYS A 27 -0.94 26.26 24.89
CA LYS A 27 -1.84 25.48 25.73
C LYS A 27 -1.12 24.18 26.03
N ARG A 28 -0.49 24.09 27.21
CA ARG A 28 0.34 22.94 27.58
C ARG A 28 -0.61 21.76 27.67
N TRP A 29 -0.55 20.87 26.67
CA TRP A 29 -1.37 19.67 26.66
C TRP A 29 -1.13 18.91 27.95
N PRO A 30 -2.17 18.35 28.59
CA PRO A 30 -1.97 17.62 29.82
C PRO A 30 -1.00 16.46 29.55
N ARG A 31 0.02 16.30 30.41
CA ARG A 31 1.09 15.30 30.25
C ARG A 31 0.57 13.89 29.95
N HIS A 32 -0.64 13.55 30.42
CA HIS A 32 -1.28 12.27 30.14
C HIS A 32 -1.76 12.11 28.69
N TRP A 33 -2.22 13.17 28.01
CA TRP A 33 -2.57 13.11 26.58
C TRP A 33 -1.32 13.00 25.71
N VAL A 34 -0.25 13.70 26.05
CA VAL A 34 1.05 13.57 25.37
C VAL A 34 1.59 12.15 25.54
N ARG A 35 1.59 11.61 26.77
CA ARG A 35 2.02 10.22 27.04
C ARG A 35 1.17 9.21 26.28
N ARG A 36 -0.16 9.34 26.31
CA ARG A 36 -1.09 8.47 25.54
C ARG A 36 -0.81 8.54 24.04
N GLY A 37 -0.59 9.74 23.49
CA GLY A 37 -0.24 9.93 22.08
C GLY A 37 1.06 9.23 21.70
N ILE A 38 2.10 9.38 22.52
CA ILE A 38 3.40 8.68 22.33
C ILE A 38 3.20 7.17 22.39
N THR A 39 2.47 6.65 23.38
CA THR A 39 2.21 5.22 23.51
C THR A 39 1.49 4.67 22.29
N ILE A 40 0.46 5.37 21.79
CA ILE A 40 -0.25 4.97 20.56
C ILE A 40 0.69 4.96 19.36
N ALA A 41 1.51 6.00 19.18
CA ALA A 41 2.46 6.08 18.08
C ALA A 41 3.49 4.93 18.11
N VAL A 42 4.01 4.60 19.30
CA VAL A 42 4.94 3.48 19.49
C VAL A 42 4.26 2.15 19.16
N VAL A 43 3.04 1.92 19.66
CA VAL A 43 2.28 0.68 19.35
C VAL A 43 2.04 0.56 17.85
N LEU A 44 1.64 1.63 17.16
CA LEU A 44 1.42 1.63 15.72
C LEU A 44 2.72 1.38 14.93
N ALA A 45 3.85 1.89 15.39
CA ALA A 45 5.15 1.66 14.77
C ALA A 45 5.66 0.22 14.97
N LEU A 46 5.42 -0.37 16.14
CA LEU A 46 5.85 -1.73 16.46
C LEU A 46 4.92 -2.81 15.91
N MET A 47 3.63 -2.49 15.68
CA MET A 47 2.63 -3.44 15.22
C MET A 47 3.05 -4.16 13.92
N PRO A 48 3.50 -3.49 12.85
CA PRO A 48 3.94 -4.17 11.62
C PRO A 48 5.11 -5.13 11.85
N LEU A 49 6.01 -4.80 12.78
CA LEU A 49 7.15 -5.66 13.12
C LEU A 49 6.67 -6.95 13.77
N VAL A 50 5.82 -6.84 14.79
CA VAL A 50 5.26 -8.00 15.50
C VAL A 50 4.40 -8.86 14.57
N LEU A 51 3.52 -8.23 13.79
CA LEU A 51 2.65 -8.95 12.86
C LEU A 51 3.43 -9.66 11.74
N THR A 52 4.55 -9.09 11.27
CA THR A 52 5.38 -9.75 10.26
C THR A 52 5.89 -11.09 10.75
N PHE A 53 6.39 -11.17 12.00
CA PHE A 53 6.80 -12.43 12.61
C PHE A 53 5.62 -13.39 12.80
N LEU A 54 4.45 -12.88 13.20
CA LEU A 54 3.24 -13.69 13.33
C LEU A 54 2.77 -14.28 11.99
N TYR A 55 3.04 -13.59 10.87
CA TYR A 55 2.63 -14.03 9.53
C TYR A 55 3.65 -14.91 8.81
N LEU A 56 4.82 -15.16 9.41
CA LEU A 56 5.81 -16.10 8.86
C LEU A 56 5.30 -17.54 8.74
N PRO A 57 4.63 -18.13 9.76
CA PRO A 57 4.19 -19.51 9.67
C PRO A 57 3.09 -19.68 8.63
N PRO A 58 3.15 -20.73 7.77
CA PRO A 58 2.25 -20.87 6.63
C PRO A 58 0.77 -21.02 7.03
N PHE A 59 0.50 -21.59 8.20
CA PHE A 59 -0.85 -21.80 8.74
C PHE A 59 -1.54 -20.52 9.24
N VAL A 60 -0.80 -19.41 9.39
CA VAL A 60 -1.41 -18.12 9.77
C VAL A 60 -1.91 -17.44 8.51
N HIS A 61 -3.20 -17.12 8.45
CA HIS A 61 -3.81 -16.55 7.24
C HIS A 61 -4.20 -15.08 7.47
N PRO A 62 -3.30 -14.11 7.20
CA PRO A 62 -3.55 -12.71 7.49
C PRO A 62 -4.75 -12.15 6.71
N VAL A 63 -5.45 -11.20 7.31
CA VAL A 63 -6.59 -10.50 6.72
C VAL A 63 -6.13 -9.11 6.30
N SER A 64 -6.56 -8.61 5.14
CA SER A 64 -6.19 -7.26 4.70
C SER A 64 -6.99 -6.19 5.43
N THR A 65 -6.44 -4.98 5.49
CA THR A 65 -7.14 -3.79 6.00
C THR A 65 -8.39 -3.47 5.19
N LEU A 66 -8.41 -3.83 3.89
CA LEU A 66 -9.59 -3.72 3.03
C LEU A 66 -10.71 -4.67 3.47
N MET A 67 -10.41 -5.94 3.74
CA MET A 67 -11.40 -6.89 4.27
C MET A 67 -11.93 -6.46 5.65
N LEU A 68 -11.06 -5.92 6.51
CA LEU A 68 -11.48 -5.38 7.81
C LEU A 68 -12.42 -4.19 7.65
N LYS A 69 -12.16 -3.33 6.67
CA LYS A 69 -13.05 -2.22 6.31
C LYS A 69 -14.40 -2.75 5.82
N ASP A 70 -14.42 -3.71 4.91
CA ASP A 70 -15.67 -4.25 4.34
C ASP A 70 -16.52 -4.96 5.41
N LEU A 71 -15.86 -5.62 6.37
CA LEU A 71 -16.54 -6.18 7.55
C LEU A 71 -17.14 -5.08 8.43
N ALA A 72 -16.39 -4.01 8.70
CA ALA A 72 -16.86 -2.87 9.51
C ALA A 72 -17.98 -2.07 8.82
N THR A 73 -18.03 -2.06 7.49
CA THR A 73 -19.10 -1.43 6.70
C THR A 73 -20.24 -2.38 6.35
N PHE A 74 -20.24 -3.62 6.88
CA PHE A 74 -21.25 -4.64 6.62
C PHE A 74 -21.47 -4.95 5.13
N SER A 75 -20.44 -4.74 4.30
CA SER A 75 -20.54 -4.94 2.84
C SER A 75 -20.39 -6.41 2.45
N GLY A 76 -19.88 -7.26 3.35
CA GLY A 76 -19.58 -8.66 3.09
C GLY A 76 -18.41 -8.83 2.12
N TYR A 77 -17.73 -9.98 2.17
CA TYR A 77 -16.70 -10.33 1.18
C TYR A 77 -16.61 -11.84 1.01
N ASP A 78 -16.17 -12.29 -0.17
CA ASP A 78 -15.78 -13.68 -0.40
C ASP A 78 -14.26 -13.80 -0.33
N ARG A 79 -13.79 -14.79 0.44
CA ARG A 79 -12.39 -15.14 0.53
C ARG A 79 -12.22 -16.63 0.75
N ARG A 80 -11.32 -17.20 -0.04
CA ARG A 80 -10.83 -18.57 0.13
C ARG A 80 -9.31 -18.55 0.12
N TRP A 81 -8.71 -18.97 1.24
CA TRP A 81 -7.27 -19.10 1.32
C TRP A 81 -6.82 -20.34 0.55
N VAL A 82 -5.75 -20.21 -0.23
CA VAL A 82 -5.09 -21.31 -0.93
C VAL A 82 -3.59 -21.21 -0.75
N SER A 83 -2.93 -22.34 -0.50
CA SER A 83 -1.46 -22.35 -0.45
C SER A 83 -0.88 -22.11 -1.84
N ILE A 84 0.30 -21.51 -1.91
CA ILE A 84 1.01 -21.26 -3.16
C ILE A 84 1.29 -22.55 -3.95
N ASP A 85 1.37 -23.71 -3.29
CA ASP A 85 1.49 -25.03 -3.93
C ASP A 85 0.23 -25.46 -4.71
N ASP A 86 -0.92 -24.93 -4.31
CA ASP A 86 -2.21 -25.19 -4.94
C ASP A 86 -2.65 -24.05 -5.86
N VAL A 87 -1.71 -23.17 -6.24
CA VAL A 87 -1.90 -22.15 -7.26
C VAL A 87 -1.22 -22.58 -8.55
N ALA A 88 -1.88 -22.40 -9.69
CA ALA A 88 -1.26 -22.67 -10.99
C ALA A 88 0.02 -21.82 -11.16
N PRO A 89 1.19 -22.42 -11.47
CA PRO A 89 2.44 -21.66 -11.62
C PRO A 89 2.34 -20.54 -12.66
N ALA A 90 1.56 -20.78 -13.72
CA ALA A 90 1.28 -19.80 -14.76
C ALA A 90 0.67 -18.49 -14.20
N LEU A 91 -0.10 -18.56 -13.12
CA LEU A 91 -0.65 -17.39 -12.47
C LEU A 91 0.43 -16.61 -11.75
N ALA A 92 1.18 -17.25 -10.85
CA ALA A 92 2.23 -16.55 -10.11
C ALA A 92 3.23 -15.90 -11.06
N HIS A 93 3.59 -16.58 -12.15
CA HIS A 93 4.44 -16.01 -13.19
C HIS A 93 3.79 -14.82 -13.90
N SER A 94 2.50 -14.90 -14.23
CA SER A 94 1.76 -13.80 -14.87
C SER A 94 1.67 -12.59 -13.96
N VAL A 95 1.46 -12.79 -12.65
CA VAL A 95 1.42 -11.73 -11.65
C VAL A 95 2.78 -11.05 -11.54
N ILE A 96 3.88 -11.80 -11.41
CA ILE A 96 5.23 -11.23 -11.42
C ILE A 96 5.46 -10.43 -12.71
N MET A 97 5.17 -10.99 -13.89
CA MET A 97 5.40 -10.30 -15.17
C MET A 97 4.50 -9.08 -15.42
N SER A 98 3.37 -8.98 -14.71
CA SER A 98 2.40 -7.88 -14.86
C SER A 98 2.61 -6.78 -13.83
N GLU A 99 2.86 -7.14 -12.57
CA GLU A 99 2.91 -6.21 -11.43
C GLU A 99 4.34 -5.82 -11.04
N ASP A 100 5.27 -6.77 -11.11
CA ASP A 100 6.60 -6.62 -10.51
C ASP A 100 7.62 -7.55 -11.18
N GLY A 101 8.09 -7.11 -12.35
CA GLY A 101 8.94 -7.93 -13.20
C GLY A 101 10.20 -8.42 -12.49
N GLN A 102 10.76 -7.64 -11.56
CA GLN A 102 11.99 -7.91 -10.82
C GLN A 102 11.77 -8.55 -9.45
N PHE A 103 10.57 -9.05 -9.15
CA PHE A 103 10.18 -9.52 -7.81
C PHE A 103 11.23 -10.42 -7.13
N CYS A 104 11.78 -11.38 -7.87
CA CYS A 104 12.75 -12.33 -7.32
C CYS A 104 14.15 -11.76 -7.08
N PHE A 105 14.48 -10.59 -7.64
CA PHE A 105 15.83 -10.02 -7.65
C PHE A 105 16.00 -8.83 -6.71
N HIS A 106 14.92 -8.08 -6.45
CA HIS A 106 14.98 -6.92 -5.56
C HIS A 106 14.72 -7.29 -4.10
N ARG A 107 15.03 -6.38 -3.16
CA ARG A 107 14.82 -6.55 -1.71
C ARG A 107 13.63 -5.74 -1.21
N GLY A 108 12.44 -6.13 -1.62
CA GLY A 108 11.17 -5.45 -1.31
C GLY A 108 10.84 -4.23 -2.17
N ILE A 109 11.83 -3.49 -2.67
CA ILE A 109 11.64 -2.32 -3.55
C ILE A 109 12.48 -2.43 -4.81
N ASP A 110 11.93 -2.03 -5.96
CA ASP A 110 12.67 -1.92 -7.21
C ASP A 110 13.21 -0.48 -7.38
N LEU A 111 14.50 -0.30 -7.08
CA LEU A 111 15.17 0.99 -7.19
C LEU A 111 15.32 1.45 -8.64
N GLY A 112 15.37 0.52 -9.60
CA GLY A 112 15.48 0.85 -11.02
C GLY A 112 14.18 1.46 -11.54
N GLU A 113 13.06 0.79 -11.29
CA GLU A 113 11.72 1.31 -11.61
C GLU A 113 11.43 2.61 -10.84
N LEU A 114 11.83 2.70 -9.56
CA LEU A 114 11.64 3.93 -8.78
C LEU A 114 12.41 5.12 -9.37
N ARG A 115 13.66 4.93 -9.78
CA ARG A 115 14.46 5.98 -10.45
C ARG A 115 13.82 6.41 -11.76
N GLY A 116 13.43 5.44 -12.60
CA GLY A 116 12.74 5.74 -13.87
C GLY A 116 11.49 6.57 -13.66
N VAL A 117 10.67 6.25 -12.64
CA VAL A 117 9.48 7.05 -12.30
C VAL A 117 9.82 8.46 -11.83
N VAL A 118 10.92 8.65 -11.09
CA VAL A 118 11.37 10.00 -10.70
C VAL A 118 11.86 10.77 -11.93
N ASP A 119 12.62 10.14 -12.81
CA ASP A 119 13.15 10.76 -14.02
C ASP A 119 12.01 11.16 -14.98
N ASP A 120 11.03 10.27 -15.21
CA ASP A 120 9.81 10.54 -15.98
C ASP A 120 9.02 11.72 -15.36
N ALA A 121 8.90 11.77 -14.03
CA ALA A 121 8.22 12.85 -13.32
C ALA A 121 8.94 14.21 -13.50
N LEU A 122 10.27 14.21 -13.40
CA LEU A 122 11.09 15.40 -13.62
C LEU A 122 11.06 15.85 -15.09
N ALA A 123 10.89 14.92 -16.02
CA ALA A 123 10.70 15.19 -17.44
C ALA A 123 9.26 15.66 -17.80
N GLY A 124 8.32 15.65 -16.84
CA GLY A 124 6.93 16.04 -17.07
C GLY A 124 6.09 14.98 -17.77
N GLU A 125 6.58 13.73 -17.84
CA GLU A 125 5.88 12.61 -18.47
C GLU A 125 4.86 11.96 -17.53
N MET A 126 3.91 11.22 -18.11
CA MET A 126 2.98 10.40 -17.32
C MET A 126 3.74 9.29 -16.60
N THR A 127 3.94 9.46 -15.30
CA THR A 127 4.59 8.45 -14.46
C THR A 127 3.80 7.13 -14.42
N ARG A 128 4.49 6.02 -14.64
CA ARG A 128 3.97 4.68 -14.35
C ARG A 128 4.04 4.40 -12.85
N GLY A 129 3.25 3.45 -12.36
CA GLY A 129 3.29 3.05 -10.95
C GLY A 129 4.46 2.11 -10.65
N ALA A 130 5.47 2.57 -9.89
CA ALA A 130 6.61 1.74 -9.44
C ALA A 130 6.36 0.97 -8.11
N SER A 131 5.15 0.44 -7.89
CA SER A 131 4.84 -0.28 -6.65
C SER A 131 5.08 -1.78 -6.79
N THR A 132 6.04 -2.32 -6.04
CA THR A 132 6.34 -3.77 -6.02
C THR A 132 5.25 -4.59 -5.34
N ILE A 133 5.25 -5.91 -5.57
CA ILE A 133 4.33 -6.85 -4.89
C ILE A 133 4.48 -6.77 -3.37
N THR A 134 5.72 -6.65 -2.87
CA THR A 134 5.98 -6.53 -1.43
C THR A 134 5.42 -5.22 -0.87
N MET A 135 5.56 -4.08 -1.58
CA MET A 135 4.96 -2.80 -1.18
C MET A 135 3.43 -2.89 -1.16
N GLN A 136 2.83 -3.50 -2.19
CA GLN A 136 1.38 -3.69 -2.25
C GLN A 136 0.87 -4.58 -1.10
N SER A 137 1.63 -5.62 -0.74
CA SER A 137 1.32 -6.49 0.40
C SER A 137 1.38 -5.73 1.73
N VAL A 138 2.45 -4.96 1.97
CA VAL A 138 2.61 -4.10 3.15
C VAL A 138 1.45 -3.11 3.27
N LYS A 139 1.08 -2.46 2.16
CA LYS A 139 -0.05 -1.53 2.10
C LYS A 139 -1.34 -2.23 2.54
N ASN A 140 -1.62 -3.42 2.01
CA ASN A 140 -2.87 -4.14 2.30
C ASN A 140 -2.89 -4.79 3.70
N LEU A 141 -1.74 -5.13 4.29
CA LEU A 141 -1.67 -5.76 5.62
C LEU A 141 -1.66 -4.75 6.76
N TYR A 142 -0.87 -3.68 6.62
CA TYR A 142 -0.51 -2.84 7.76
C TYR A 142 -1.08 -1.42 7.69
N LEU A 143 -1.41 -0.94 6.49
CA LEU A 143 -1.80 0.45 6.29
C LEU A 143 -3.30 0.56 6.05
N TRP A 144 -3.98 1.38 6.85
CA TRP A 144 -5.40 1.66 6.65
C TRP A 144 -5.60 2.58 5.44
N SER A 145 -6.64 2.34 4.66
CA SER A 145 -7.00 3.12 3.46
C SER A 145 -7.42 4.56 3.79
N ARG A 146 -6.45 5.41 4.13
CA ARG A 146 -6.57 6.87 4.14
C ARG A 146 -5.81 7.49 2.96
N PRO A 147 -6.28 8.63 2.41
CA PRO A 147 -5.62 9.28 1.29
C PRO A 147 -4.40 10.06 1.81
N LEU A 148 -3.29 9.37 2.05
CA LEU A 148 -2.02 9.99 2.45
C LEU A 148 -1.13 10.35 1.23
N GLY A 149 -1.66 10.27 0.01
CA GLY A 149 -0.93 10.63 -1.22
C GLY A 149 0.47 10.00 -1.28
N SER A 150 1.45 10.77 -1.74
CA SER A 150 2.86 10.38 -1.83
C SER A 150 3.53 10.13 -0.47
N VAL A 151 3.01 10.69 0.63
CA VAL A 151 3.58 10.53 1.99
C VAL A 151 3.45 9.09 2.48
N ARG A 152 2.44 8.33 2.01
CA ARG A 152 2.29 6.91 2.33
C ARG A 152 3.48 6.08 1.86
N LYS A 153 4.09 6.43 0.73
CA LYS A 153 5.26 5.72 0.19
C LYS A 153 6.47 5.78 1.13
N VAL A 154 6.60 6.85 1.93
CA VAL A 154 7.69 6.99 2.92
C VAL A 154 7.62 5.90 3.99
N VAL A 155 6.40 5.42 4.32
CA VAL A 155 6.20 4.33 5.29
C VAL A 155 6.23 2.95 4.60
N GLU A 156 5.67 2.84 3.39
CA GLU A 156 5.66 1.57 2.64
C GLU A 156 7.06 1.08 2.28
N LEU A 157 7.96 1.97 1.83
CA LEU A 157 9.30 1.60 1.37
C LEU A 157 10.14 0.88 2.45
N PRO A 158 10.38 1.45 3.65
CA PRO A 158 11.17 0.78 4.67
C PRO A 158 10.50 -0.50 5.19
N LEU A 159 9.16 -0.52 5.30
CA LEU A 159 8.43 -1.72 5.68
C LEU A 159 8.51 -2.82 4.62
N ALA A 160 8.48 -2.48 3.33
CA ALA A 160 8.61 -3.45 2.25
C ALA A 160 10.00 -4.08 2.24
N VAL A 161 11.05 -3.28 2.45
CA VAL A 161 12.43 -3.79 2.61
C VAL A 161 12.51 -4.71 3.83
N TYR A 162 11.96 -4.30 4.97
CA TYR A 162 11.94 -5.12 6.19
C TYR A 162 11.21 -6.46 6.00
N VAL A 163 10.00 -6.44 5.44
CA VAL A 163 9.22 -7.66 5.19
C VAL A 163 9.99 -8.60 4.25
N ASP A 164 10.61 -8.08 3.19
CA ASP A 164 11.38 -8.89 2.24
C ASP A 164 12.65 -9.51 2.85
N MET A 165 13.22 -8.86 3.87
CA MET A 165 14.37 -9.40 4.61
C MET A 165 13.98 -10.53 5.57
N VAL A 166 12.78 -10.46 6.16
CA VAL A 166 12.35 -11.38 7.21
C VAL A 166 11.51 -12.54 6.66
N MET A 167 10.77 -12.32 5.57
CA MET A 167 9.84 -13.26 4.97
C MET A 167 10.32 -13.70 3.59
N SER A 168 10.21 -14.99 3.28
CA SER A 168 10.61 -15.50 1.96
C SER A 168 9.70 -14.95 0.85
N LYS A 169 10.28 -14.77 -0.36
CA LYS A 169 9.54 -14.36 -1.57
C LYS A 169 8.31 -15.22 -1.83
N ARG A 170 8.46 -16.52 -1.63
CA ARG A 170 7.38 -17.51 -1.75
C ARG A 170 6.22 -17.22 -0.79
N ARG A 171 6.51 -16.93 0.48
CA ARG A 171 5.47 -16.61 1.47
C ARG A 171 4.85 -15.23 1.22
N ILE A 172 5.64 -14.24 0.79
CA ILE A 172 5.13 -12.92 0.38
C ILE A 172 4.13 -13.08 -0.77
N MET A 173 4.49 -13.85 -1.81
CA MET A 173 3.61 -14.13 -2.94
C MET A 173 2.33 -14.86 -2.50
N GLU A 174 2.45 -15.87 -1.63
CA GLU A 174 1.27 -16.58 -1.10
C GLU A 174 0.31 -15.63 -0.40
N ILE A 175 0.82 -14.78 0.51
CA ILE A 175 0.01 -13.79 1.22
C ILE A 175 -0.61 -12.83 0.20
N TYR A 176 0.20 -12.25 -0.69
CA TYR A 176 -0.26 -11.30 -1.72
C TYR A 176 -1.45 -11.84 -2.50
N LEU A 177 -1.32 -13.04 -3.07
CA LEU A 177 -2.38 -13.66 -3.88
C LEU A 177 -3.67 -13.90 -3.10
N ASN A 178 -3.58 -14.09 -1.78
CA ASN A 178 -4.70 -14.38 -0.89
C ASN A 178 -5.32 -13.13 -0.22
N ILE A 179 -4.64 -11.99 -0.26
CA ILE A 179 -5.13 -10.74 0.33
C ILE A 179 -5.47 -9.66 -0.70
N ALA A 180 -5.00 -9.81 -1.93
CA ALA A 180 -5.34 -8.93 -3.04
C ALA A 180 -6.85 -8.99 -3.33
N GLU A 181 -7.41 -7.85 -3.68
CA GLU A 181 -8.79 -7.73 -4.18
C GLU A 181 -8.77 -7.95 -5.70
N TRP A 182 -9.45 -8.99 -6.16
CA TRP A 182 -9.50 -9.40 -7.57
C TRP A 182 -10.78 -8.95 -8.29
N GLY A 183 -11.71 -8.36 -7.54
CA GLY A 183 -12.97 -7.78 -7.98
C GLY A 183 -13.72 -7.24 -6.76
N PRO A 184 -14.83 -6.49 -6.93
CA PRO A 184 -15.56 -5.89 -5.82
C PRO A 184 -15.94 -6.92 -4.74
N GLY A 185 -15.31 -6.84 -3.55
CA GLY A 185 -15.56 -7.75 -2.44
C GLY A 185 -15.04 -9.19 -2.64
N ILE A 186 -14.19 -9.43 -3.64
CA ILE A 186 -13.60 -10.73 -3.94
C ILE A 186 -12.12 -10.67 -3.59
N TYR A 187 -11.76 -11.34 -2.49
CA TYR A 187 -10.39 -11.37 -2.01
C TYR A 187 -9.80 -12.76 -2.14
N GLY A 188 -8.54 -12.79 -2.54
CA GLY A 188 -7.81 -14.03 -2.71
C GLY A 188 -8.09 -14.74 -4.02
N ILE A 189 -7.04 -15.38 -4.52
CA ILE A 189 -7.04 -15.93 -5.88
C ILE A 189 -8.02 -17.10 -6.05
N GLU A 190 -8.21 -17.94 -5.04
CA GLU A 190 -9.15 -19.07 -5.15
C GLU A 190 -10.58 -18.57 -5.34
N ALA A 191 -11.01 -17.57 -4.56
CA ALA A 191 -12.32 -16.94 -4.74
C ALA A 191 -12.44 -16.31 -6.14
N ALA A 192 -11.40 -15.62 -6.60
CA ALA A 192 -11.38 -15.00 -7.92
C ALA A 192 -11.48 -16.02 -9.08
N ALA A 193 -10.73 -17.12 -9.00
CA ALA A 193 -10.73 -18.17 -10.02
C ALA A 193 -12.11 -18.83 -10.15
N GLN A 194 -12.75 -19.10 -9.01
CA GLN A 194 -14.10 -19.66 -8.95
C GLN A 194 -15.13 -18.65 -9.47
N HIS A 195 -15.06 -17.40 -9.03
CA HIS A 195 -16.01 -16.36 -9.42
C HIS A 195 -15.97 -16.04 -10.92
N HIS A 196 -14.78 -15.89 -11.50
CA HIS A 196 -14.64 -15.46 -12.89
C HIS A 196 -14.68 -16.61 -13.89
N PHE A 197 -14.22 -17.80 -13.52
CA PHE A 197 -14.01 -18.89 -14.46
C PHE A 197 -14.60 -20.24 -14.01
N GLY A 198 -15.16 -20.34 -12.80
CA GLY A 198 -15.72 -21.59 -12.28
C GLY A 198 -14.68 -22.70 -12.10
N VAL A 199 -13.41 -22.35 -11.91
CA VAL A 199 -12.31 -23.30 -11.71
C VAL A 199 -11.53 -22.98 -10.45
N SER A 200 -10.90 -23.99 -9.84
CA SER A 200 -9.94 -23.78 -8.76
C SER A 200 -8.70 -23.04 -9.25
N ALA A 201 -8.03 -22.28 -8.39
CA ALA A 201 -6.79 -21.56 -8.69
C ALA A 201 -5.70 -22.48 -9.27
N LYS A 202 -5.64 -23.75 -8.82
CA LYS A 202 -4.73 -24.78 -9.35
C LYS A 202 -4.95 -25.13 -10.82
N ARG A 203 -6.17 -24.96 -11.32
CA ARG A 203 -6.60 -25.35 -12.68
C ARG A 203 -6.69 -24.18 -13.65
N LEU A 204 -6.23 -22.99 -13.24
CA LEU A 204 -6.18 -21.84 -14.13
C LEU A 204 -5.27 -22.14 -15.33
N SER A 205 -5.82 -22.02 -16.53
CA SER A 205 -5.04 -22.01 -17.76
C SER A 205 -4.10 -20.80 -17.79
N ARG A 206 -3.02 -20.88 -18.59
CA ARG A 206 -2.12 -19.75 -18.85
C ARG A 206 -2.86 -18.49 -19.27
N ARG A 207 -3.91 -18.65 -20.08
CA ARG A 207 -4.75 -17.56 -20.55
C ARG A 207 -5.56 -16.91 -19.43
N GLN A 208 -6.25 -17.71 -18.61
CA GLN A 208 -7.03 -17.21 -17.47
C GLN A 208 -6.13 -16.55 -16.42
N ALA A 209 -4.98 -17.16 -16.15
CA ALA A 209 -3.94 -16.60 -15.29
C ALA A 209 -3.48 -15.21 -15.77
N ALA A 210 -3.15 -15.07 -17.06
CA ALA A 210 -2.75 -13.79 -17.61
C ALA A 210 -3.88 -12.75 -17.57
N LEU A 211 -5.13 -13.16 -17.82
CA LEU A 211 -6.30 -12.29 -17.71
C LEU A 211 -6.49 -11.76 -16.28
N LEU A 212 -6.36 -12.61 -15.26
CA LEU A 212 -6.45 -12.19 -13.85
C LEU A 212 -5.33 -11.22 -13.49
N ALA A 213 -4.10 -11.51 -13.91
CA ALA A 213 -2.95 -10.66 -13.62
C ALA A 213 -3.11 -9.24 -14.19
N VAL A 214 -3.59 -9.09 -15.44
CA VAL A 214 -3.76 -7.77 -16.07
C VAL A 214 -4.95 -6.96 -15.56
N THR A 215 -5.84 -7.59 -14.78
CA THR A 215 -6.97 -6.92 -14.12
C THR A 215 -6.63 -6.39 -12.74
N LEU A 216 -5.61 -6.94 -12.06
CA LEU A 216 -5.19 -6.51 -10.72
C LEU A 216 -4.96 -5.00 -10.53
N PRO A 217 -4.42 -4.24 -11.50
CA PRO A 217 -4.25 -2.79 -11.31
C PRO A 217 -5.57 -2.02 -11.17
N ASN A 218 -6.66 -2.55 -11.73
CA ASN A 218 -7.97 -1.93 -11.66
C ASN A 218 -9.08 -3.00 -11.71
N PRO A 219 -9.26 -3.75 -10.61
CA PRO A 219 -10.14 -4.92 -10.56
C PRO A 219 -11.62 -4.53 -10.52
N ILE A 220 -11.94 -3.29 -10.10
CA ILE A 220 -13.31 -2.76 -10.07
C ILE A 220 -13.81 -2.45 -11.48
N ALA A 221 -12.94 -1.88 -12.34
CA ALA A 221 -13.34 -1.47 -13.69
C ALA A 221 -13.12 -2.54 -14.77
N ARG A 222 -12.35 -3.59 -14.48
CA ARG A 222 -11.97 -4.60 -15.48
C ARG A 222 -12.47 -5.98 -15.06
N ASN A 223 -13.23 -6.64 -15.94
CA ASN A 223 -13.68 -8.00 -15.73
C ASN A 223 -12.82 -9.00 -16.54
N PRO A 224 -12.05 -9.89 -15.88
CA PRO A 224 -11.19 -10.85 -16.56
C PRO A 224 -11.97 -11.94 -17.33
N ALA A 225 -13.23 -12.20 -16.96
CA ALA A 225 -14.11 -13.15 -17.66
C ALA A 225 -14.76 -12.54 -18.91
N LYS A 226 -14.87 -11.21 -18.99
CA LYS A 226 -15.41 -10.47 -20.14
C LYS A 226 -14.42 -9.43 -20.66
N PRO A 227 -13.23 -9.84 -21.15
CA PRO A 227 -12.19 -8.90 -21.50
C PRO A 227 -12.47 -8.20 -22.82
N GLY A 228 -12.35 -6.87 -22.82
CA GLY A 228 -12.35 -6.06 -24.04
C GLY A 228 -11.08 -6.25 -24.89
N PRO A 229 -11.03 -5.71 -26.12
CA PRO A 229 -9.93 -5.96 -27.06
C PRO A 229 -8.55 -5.57 -26.50
N GLY A 230 -8.44 -4.42 -25.83
CA GLY A 230 -7.18 -3.96 -25.22
C GLY A 230 -6.70 -4.90 -24.11
N LEU A 231 -7.60 -5.32 -23.22
CA LEU A 231 -7.27 -6.24 -22.13
C LEU A 231 -6.85 -7.61 -22.68
N ARG A 232 -7.49 -8.10 -23.75
CA ARG A 232 -7.09 -9.34 -24.41
C ARG A 232 -5.68 -9.26 -24.97
N ARG A 233 -5.31 -8.16 -25.63
CA ARG A 233 -3.96 -7.94 -26.16
C ARG A 233 -2.92 -7.93 -25.04
N LEU A 234 -3.21 -7.21 -23.95
CA LEU A 234 -2.33 -7.13 -22.79
C LEU A 234 -2.15 -8.51 -22.13
N ALA A 235 -3.24 -9.26 -21.94
CA ALA A 235 -3.15 -10.63 -21.43
C ALA A 235 -2.32 -11.53 -22.34
N SER A 236 -2.40 -11.39 -23.67
CA SER A 236 -1.58 -12.19 -24.60
C SER A 236 -0.09 -11.83 -24.52
N LEU A 237 0.24 -10.58 -24.22
CA LEU A 237 1.62 -10.16 -23.95
C LEU A 237 2.14 -10.82 -22.66
N ILE A 238 1.38 -10.71 -21.57
CA ILE A 238 1.75 -11.26 -20.26
C ILE A 238 1.85 -12.78 -20.31
N GLU A 239 0.90 -13.46 -20.95
CA GLU A 239 0.91 -14.90 -21.16
C GLU A 239 2.20 -15.38 -21.85
N ARG A 240 2.66 -14.66 -22.89
CA ARG A 240 3.91 -14.97 -23.58
C ARG A 240 5.14 -14.71 -22.71
N ARG A 241 5.15 -13.62 -21.93
CA ARG A 241 6.24 -13.29 -21.00
C ARG A 241 6.33 -14.32 -19.88
N ALA A 242 5.20 -14.65 -19.25
CA ALA A 242 5.10 -15.66 -18.20
C ALA A 242 5.45 -17.07 -18.69
N GLY A 243 5.15 -17.39 -19.96
CA GLY A 243 5.58 -18.65 -20.57
C GLY A 243 7.11 -18.75 -20.77
N ARG A 244 7.81 -17.61 -20.82
CA ARG A 244 9.27 -17.52 -20.98
C ARG A 244 10.02 -17.20 -19.70
N SER A 245 9.31 -16.97 -18.59
CA SER A 245 9.91 -16.49 -17.34
C SER A 245 10.84 -17.52 -16.69
N GLY A 246 10.66 -18.83 -16.92
CA GLY A 246 11.66 -19.87 -16.62
C GLY A 246 12.38 -19.71 -15.27
N ALA A 247 13.68 -19.43 -15.31
CA ALA A 247 14.53 -19.21 -14.13
C ALA A 247 14.28 -17.87 -13.40
N TYR A 248 13.69 -16.88 -14.07
CA TYR A 248 13.42 -15.53 -13.55
C TYR A 248 12.47 -15.51 -12.35
N VAL A 249 11.69 -16.57 -12.21
CA VAL A 249 10.67 -16.76 -11.16
C VAL A 249 11.07 -17.87 -10.17
N GLY A 250 12.35 -18.24 -10.17
CA GLY A 250 12.89 -19.34 -9.36
C GLY A 250 12.75 -19.15 -7.85
N CYS A 251 12.57 -17.92 -7.37
CA CYS A 251 12.37 -17.61 -5.94
C CYS A 251 11.05 -18.15 -5.35
N LEU A 252 10.15 -18.66 -6.20
CA LEU A 252 8.89 -19.29 -5.79
C LEU A 252 8.98 -20.81 -5.65
N ARG A 253 10.10 -21.44 -6.01
CA ARG A 253 10.30 -22.89 -5.87
C ARG A 253 10.61 -23.29 -4.44
#